data_AF-A0A8H9FZB5-F1
#
_entry.id   AF-A0A8H9FZB5-F1
#
_cell.length_a   1.000
_cell.length_b   1.000
_cell.length_c   1.000
_cell.angle_alpha   90.00
_cell.angle_beta   90.00
_cell.angle_gamma   90.00
#
_symmetry.space_group_name_H-M   'P 1'
#
loop_
_entity.id
_entity.type
_entity.pdbx_description
1 polymer ?
#
loop_
_entity_poly.entity_id
_entity_poly.type
_entity_poly.pdbx_seq_one_letter_code
_entity_poly.pdbx_strand_id
1 'polypeptide(L)'
;MIISKALLLIILLLPVFGFSQQKDSTHTNTKISFKQGGDIRVQYFHFDNQDWEKNNNSNYLLTRFLWNAALNFGDNHQIKVEFQSGLANGIPKPVSPVDENVLDLHQAYYKYTLNTGKKTKLAVIAGRQELQYGSQRIISVREGPNNRQSFDALKVKFEQKDLTLDAFISTYVQAKTGFFNDKFLNQNNILWGIYAVKKNVPLIQNLDIYYLGIKRNKEVINLHTYETKKHSLGLRVWEGNSNFTYDLEALLQWGKSNTEDRIKSSTASAHITYKFDDWKWKPILGIKAQYISGDKDSTDKIINTFDPIYPKGAYFGLSPIIGPKNLTNIHVYSKLNPIQDLTVSLEYIYFWRNSTQDAVYDVGGNPLINSLNQKSKNIGSQFQISPQYHLKEKLVLMGDFAYFKTDQFLKESDAVDLFSAALGIQYSF
;
A
#
# COMPACT_ATOMS: atom_id res chain seq x y z
N MET A 1 2.74 -31.60 -16.49
CA MET A 1 1.53 -31.39 -17.32
C MET A 1 0.29 -32.09 -16.74
N ILE A 2 0.02 -31.93 -15.44
CA ILE A 2 -1.18 -32.46 -14.74
C ILE A 2 -1.82 -31.37 -13.84
N ILE A 3 -1.05 -30.32 -13.48
CA ILE A 3 -1.49 -29.19 -12.64
C ILE A 3 -2.52 -28.28 -13.35
N SER A 4 -2.53 -28.24 -14.69
CA SER A 4 -3.48 -27.41 -15.47
C SER A 4 -4.94 -27.86 -15.37
N LYS A 5 -5.22 -29.14 -15.11
CA LYS A 5 -6.62 -29.64 -15.02
C LYS A 5 -7.24 -29.46 -13.63
N ALA A 6 -6.44 -29.45 -12.57
CA ALA A 6 -6.93 -29.24 -11.20
C ALA A 6 -7.38 -27.79 -10.96
N LEU A 7 -6.67 -26.81 -11.54
CA LEU A 7 -7.05 -25.40 -11.43
C LEU A 7 -8.36 -25.09 -12.16
N LEU A 8 -8.63 -25.77 -13.29
CA LEU A 8 -9.90 -25.64 -14.02
C LEU A 8 -11.08 -26.29 -13.29
N LEU A 9 -10.86 -27.36 -12.52
CA LEU A 9 -11.95 -28.06 -11.82
C LEU A 9 -12.46 -27.28 -10.61
N ILE A 10 -11.62 -26.49 -9.94
CA ILE A 10 -12.04 -25.62 -8.83
C ILE A 10 -12.90 -24.45 -9.34
N ILE A 11 -12.68 -24.00 -10.59
CA ILE A 11 -13.50 -22.97 -11.25
C ILE A 11 -14.91 -23.48 -11.60
N LEU A 12 -15.06 -24.80 -11.81
CA LEU A 12 -16.35 -25.44 -12.16
C LEU A 12 -17.17 -25.90 -10.95
N LEU A 13 -16.58 -25.93 -9.75
CA LEU A 13 -17.23 -26.39 -8.51
C LEU A 13 -17.63 -25.25 -7.57
N LEU A 14 -17.47 -23.99 -7.98
CA LEU A 14 -18.16 -22.89 -7.32
C LEU A 14 -19.67 -23.15 -7.45
N PRO A 15 -20.41 -23.36 -6.35
CA PRO A 15 -21.85 -23.46 -6.42
C PRO A 15 -22.35 -22.15 -7.04
N VAL A 16 -22.89 -22.27 -8.25
CA VAL A 16 -23.74 -21.25 -8.85
C VAL A 16 -24.99 -21.18 -7.97
N PHE A 17 -24.87 -20.49 -6.84
CA PHE A 17 -26.03 -19.93 -6.19
C PHE A 17 -26.60 -18.94 -7.18
N GLY A 18 -27.74 -19.31 -7.76
CA GLY A 18 -28.51 -18.46 -8.65
C GLY A 18 -28.85 -17.17 -7.92
N PHE A 19 -28.05 -16.13 -8.16
CA PHE A 19 -28.50 -14.77 -7.93
C PHE A 19 -29.50 -14.46 -9.03
N SER A 20 -30.76 -14.64 -8.67
CA SER A 20 -31.91 -13.98 -9.28
C SER A 20 -31.50 -12.61 -9.82
N GLN A 21 -31.91 -12.32 -11.06
CA GLN A 21 -31.87 -11.00 -11.68
C GLN A 21 -32.06 -9.91 -10.62
N GLN A 22 -31.00 -9.16 -10.34
CA GLN A 22 -31.13 -7.91 -9.62
C GLN A 22 -31.69 -6.90 -10.62
N LYS A 23 -33.01 -6.98 -10.83
CA LYS A 23 -33.81 -5.79 -11.03
C LYS A 23 -33.48 -4.92 -9.82
N ASP A 24 -32.86 -3.77 -10.03
CA ASP A 24 -32.70 -2.76 -8.99
C ASP A 24 -34.09 -2.46 -8.42
N SER A 25 -34.48 -3.18 -7.38
CA SER A 25 -35.67 -2.88 -6.60
C SER A 25 -35.28 -1.74 -5.67
N THR A 26 -35.14 -0.55 -6.25
CA THR A 26 -35.27 0.68 -5.49
C THR A 26 -36.70 0.73 -4.99
N HIS A 27 -36.94 0.17 -3.80
CA HIS A 27 -38.13 0.49 -3.01
C HIS A 27 -37.97 1.94 -2.50
N THR A 28 -38.21 2.90 -3.38
CA THR A 28 -38.34 4.31 -3.03
C THR A 28 -39.68 4.52 -2.35
N ASN A 29 -39.76 4.19 -1.07
CA ASN A 29 -40.75 4.84 -0.21
C ASN A 29 -40.33 5.05 1.25
N THR A 30 -39.04 4.88 1.59
CA THR A 30 -38.48 5.30 2.87
C THR A 30 -37.03 5.72 2.68
N LYS A 31 -36.55 6.67 3.50
CA LYS A 31 -35.18 7.24 3.47
C LYS A 31 -34.09 6.22 3.84
N ILE A 32 -34.22 4.95 3.50
CA ILE A 32 -33.30 3.86 3.87
C ILE A 32 -32.80 3.21 2.59
N SER A 33 -31.49 3.07 2.45
CA SER A 33 -30.86 2.32 1.35
C SER A 33 -29.82 1.36 1.89
N PHE A 34 -29.79 0.15 1.35
CA PHE A 34 -28.83 -0.89 1.67
C PHE A 34 -27.97 -1.17 0.44
N LYS A 35 -26.65 -1.26 0.64
CA LYS A 35 -25.68 -1.67 -0.39
C LYS A 35 -24.79 -2.76 0.18
N GLN A 36 -24.47 -3.75 -0.63
CA GLN A 36 -23.48 -4.77 -0.31
C GLN A 36 -22.55 -4.98 -1.50
N GLY A 37 -21.38 -5.54 -1.24
CA GLY A 37 -20.43 -5.92 -2.27
C GLY A 37 -19.23 -6.64 -1.66
N GLY A 38 -18.24 -6.92 -2.50
CA GLY A 38 -17.06 -7.62 -2.03
C GLY A 38 -15.97 -7.78 -3.08
N ASP A 39 -14.91 -8.44 -2.64
CA ASP A 39 -13.73 -8.76 -3.45
C ASP A 39 -13.24 -10.15 -3.08
N ILE A 40 -12.92 -10.97 -4.09
CA ILE A 40 -12.23 -12.24 -3.92
C ILE A 40 -10.95 -12.15 -4.72
N ARG A 41 -9.80 -12.38 -4.08
CA ARG A 41 -8.51 -12.37 -4.74
C ARG A 41 -7.75 -13.64 -4.42
N VAL A 42 -7.22 -14.30 -5.44
CA VAL A 42 -6.34 -15.46 -5.31
C VAL A 42 -5.04 -15.14 -6.03
N GLN A 43 -3.91 -15.33 -5.36
CA GLN A 43 -2.59 -15.08 -5.92
C GLN A 43 -1.64 -16.22 -5.61
N TYR A 44 -1.08 -16.81 -6.66
CA TYR A 44 0.00 -17.77 -6.57
C TYR A 44 1.34 -17.04 -6.70
N PHE A 45 2.30 -17.39 -5.86
CA PHE A 45 3.65 -16.86 -5.88
C PHE A 45 4.66 -17.99 -6.00
N HIS A 46 5.71 -17.73 -6.76
CA HIS A 46 6.88 -18.58 -6.93
C HIS A 46 8.13 -17.72 -6.83
N PHE A 47 9.13 -18.21 -6.10
CA PHE A 47 10.46 -17.60 -5.98
C PHE A 47 11.53 -18.64 -6.23
N ASP A 48 12.52 -18.27 -7.03
CA ASP A 48 13.84 -18.91 -7.05
C ASP A 48 14.81 -18.02 -6.28
N ASN A 49 15.49 -18.59 -5.28
CA ASN A 49 16.39 -17.88 -4.36
C ASN A 49 15.72 -16.72 -3.60
N GLN A 50 14.59 -16.98 -2.95
CA GLN A 50 13.92 -16.01 -2.07
C GLN A 50 14.92 -15.40 -1.07
N ASP A 51 14.76 -14.10 -0.80
CA ASP A 51 15.66 -13.32 0.05
C ASP A 51 17.12 -13.30 -0.42
N TRP A 52 17.32 -13.55 -1.73
CA TRP A 52 18.63 -13.66 -2.39
C TRP A 52 19.51 -14.80 -1.86
N GLU A 53 18.90 -15.81 -1.21
CA GLU A 53 19.59 -16.97 -0.68
C GLU A 53 19.58 -18.14 -1.66
N LYS A 54 20.75 -18.71 -1.96
CA LYS A 54 20.88 -19.78 -2.95
C LYS A 54 20.06 -21.01 -2.57
N ASN A 55 19.24 -21.49 -3.51
CA ASN A 55 18.32 -22.62 -3.37
C ASN A 55 17.18 -22.40 -2.34
N ASN A 56 16.98 -21.18 -1.85
CA ASN A 56 15.83 -20.84 -1.01
C ASN A 56 14.57 -20.65 -1.88
N ASN A 57 14.10 -21.73 -2.50
CA ASN A 57 12.97 -21.66 -3.41
C ASN A 57 11.66 -21.78 -2.64
N SER A 58 10.65 -20.99 -3.00
CA SER A 58 9.36 -21.02 -2.33
C SER A 58 8.20 -20.95 -3.32
N ASN A 59 7.08 -21.53 -2.88
CA ASN A 59 5.82 -21.46 -3.60
C ASN A 59 4.70 -21.33 -2.58
N TYR A 60 3.83 -20.35 -2.75
CA TYR A 60 2.71 -20.17 -1.85
C TYR A 60 1.51 -19.56 -2.54
N LEU A 61 0.35 -19.72 -1.91
CA LEU A 61 -0.94 -19.24 -2.39
C LEU A 61 -1.56 -18.35 -1.33
N LEU A 62 -1.83 -17.10 -1.71
CA LEU A 62 -2.58 -16.14 -0.92
C LEU A 62 -4.01 -16.07 -1.43
N THR A 63 -4.97 -16.14 -0.52
CA THR A 63 -6.39 -15.93 -0.82
C THR A 63 -6.94 -14.85 0.09
N ARG A 64 -7.71 -13.92 -0.49
CA ARG A 64 -8.39 -12.83 0.21
C ARG A 64 -9.87 -12.83 -0.11
N PHE A 65 -10.70 -12.72 0.92
CA PHE A 65 -12.13 -12.44 0.80
C PHE A 65 -12.45 -11.15 1.56
N LEU A 66 -13.14 -10.24 0.87
CA LEU A 66 -13.75 -9.05 1.45
C LEU A 66 -15.24 -9.12 1.19
N TRP A 67 -16.04 -8.95 2.24
CA TRP A 67 -17.47 -8.75 2.13
C TRP A 67 -17.87 -7.53 2.94
N ASN A 68 -18.59 -6.61 2.32
CA ASN A 68 -19.02 -5.37 2.95
C ASN A 68 -20.51 -5.12 2.76
N ALA A 69 -21.06 -4.39 3.73
CA ALA A 69 -22.43 -3.90 3.70
C ALA A 69 -22.48 -2.47 4.27
N ALA A 70 -23.33 -1.64 3.68
CA ALA A 70 -23.58 -0.28 4.12
C ALA A 70 -25.08 0.01 4.16
N LEU A 71 -25.55 0.49 5.31
CA LEU A 71 -26.91 0.97 5.50
C LEU A 71 -26.87 2.49 5.59
N ASN A 72 -27.54 3.17 4.66
CA ASN A 72 -27.78 4.61 4.76
C ASN A 72 -29.22 4.83 5.20
N PHE A 73 -29.42 5.73 6.16
CA PHE A 73 -30.76 6.09 6.62
C PHE A 73 -30.87 7.60 6.83
N GLY A 74 -32.01 8.17 6.46
CA GLY A 74 -32.12 9.61 6.30
C GLY A 74 -31.20 10.14 5.20
N ASP A 75 -30.95 11.44 5.24
CA ASP A 75 -30.08 12.14 4.28
C ASP A 75 -28.63 12.22 4.79
N ASN A 76 -28.40 11.86 6.06
CA ASN A 76 -27.21 12.23 6.82
C ASN A 76 -26.49 11.05 7.47
N HIS A 77 -27.06 9.85 7.54
CA HIS A 77 -26.50 8.75 8.33
C HIS A 77 -26.08 7.56 7.48
N GLN A 78 -24.95 6.95 7.83
CA GLN A 78 -24.46 5.71 7.26
C GLN A 78 -23.81 4.84 8.34
N ILE A 79 -24.11 3.54 8.32
CA ILE A 79 -23.37 2.50 9.04
C ILE A 79 -22.72 1.61 7.99
N LYS A 80 -21.41 1.33 8.13
CA LYS A 80 -20.68 0.39 7.27
C LYS A 80 -20.07 -0.72 8.12
N VAL A 81 -20.13 -1.94 7.61
CA VAL A 81 -19.37 -3.10 8.09
C VAL A 81 -18.62 -3.75 6.93
N GLU A 82 -17.44 -4.30 7.20
CA GLU A 82 -16.64 -5.07 6.24
C GLU A 82 -15.86 -6.15 6.99
N PHE A 83 -15.98 -7.39 6.53
CA PHE A 83 -15.22 -8.52 7.03
C PHE A 83 -14.10 -8.84 6.04
N GLN A 84 -12.92 -9.18 6.58
CA GLN A 84 -11.77 -9.60 5.80
C GLN A 84 -11.31 -10.98 6.25
N SER A 85 -11.05 -11.85 5.28
CA SER A 85 -10.33 -13.11 5.47
C SER A 85 -9.11 -13.11 4.54
N GLY A 86 -7.93 -13.33 5.10
CA GLY A 86 -6.68 -13.53 4.38
C GLY A 86 -6.06 -14.87 4.80
N LEU A 87 -5.94 -15.78 3.84
CA LEU A 87 -5.39 -17.13 4.04
C LEU A 87 -4.07 -17.25 3.29
N ALA A 88 -3.08 -17.88 3.92
CA ALA A 88 -1.79 -18.16 3.33
C ALA A 88 -1.50 -19.66 3.35
N ASN A 89 -1.26 -20.26 2.18
CA ASN A 89 -0.96 -21.68 2.04
C ASN A 89 0.44 -21.85 1.44
N GLY A 90 1.26 -22.72 2.02
CA GLY A 90 2.64 -22.96 1.55
C GLY A 90 3.70 -22.06 2.18
N ILE A 91 3.32 -21.08 3.01
CA ILE A 91 4.26 -20.30 3.83
C ILE A 91 4.58 -21.08 5.11
N PRO A 92 5.87 -21.31 5.45
CA PRO A 92 6.25 -21.92 6.71
C PRO A 92 5.73 -21.15 7.93
N LYS A 93 5.34 -21.87 8.97
CA LYS A 93 4.86 -21.25 10.22
C LYS A 93 6.04 -20.76 11.08
N PRO A 94 5.89 -19.66 11.83
CA PRO A 94 4.68 -18.82 11.93
C PRO A 94 4.51 -17.90 10.71
N VAL A 95 3.27 -17.78 10.23
CA VAL A 95 2.94 -16.88 9.11
C VAL A 95 2.79 -15.45 9.63
N SER A 96 3.30 -14.48 8.87
CA SER A 96 3.13 -13.06 9.18
C SER A 96 1.64 -12.66 9.14
N PRO A 97 1.16 -11.83 10.08
CA PRO A 97 -0.19 -11.24 9.99
C PRO A 97 -0.43 -10.35 8.76
N VAL A 98 0.64 -9.99 8.04
CA VAL A 98 0.55 -9.31 6.75
C VAL A 98 -0.05 -10.24 5.67
N ASP A 99 0.17 -11.54 5.78
CA ASP A 99 -0.25 -12.56 4.82
C ASP A 99 -1.45 -13.38 5.33
N GLU A 100 -1.55 -13.64 6.63
CA GLU A 100 -2.63 -14.44 7.23
C GLU A 100 -3.35 -13.73 8.38
N ASN A 101 -4.65 -13.54 8.21
CA ASN A 101 -5.61 -13.16 9.25
C ASN A 101 -6.93 -13.83 8.87
N VAL A 102 -7.27 -14.92 9.56
CA VAL A 102 -8.21 -15.93 9.05
C VAL A 102 -9.60 -15.33 8.87
N LEU A 103 -10.08 -14.54 9.84
CA LEU A 103 -11.30 -13.76 9.70
C LEU A 103 -11.36 -12.67 10.78
N ASP A 104 -11.49 -11.41 10.39
CA ASP A 104 -11.69 -10.29 11.33
C ASP A 104 -12.67 -9.24 10.78
N LEU A 105 -13.13 -8.36 11.66
CA LEU A 105 -13.94 -7.19 11.34
C LEU A 105 -13.00 -6.06 10.88
N HIS A 106 -12.87 -5.91 9.56
CA HIS A 106 -11.92 -4.99 8.95
C HIS A 106 -12.39 -3.53 8.97
N GLN A 107 -13.69 -3.29 8.71
CA GLN A 107 -14.30 -1.97 8.90
C GLN A 107 -15.61 -2.09 9.68
N ALA A 108 -15.85 -1.16 10.57
CA ALA A 108 -17.08 -0.99 11.33
C ALA A 108 -17.15 0.45 11.82
N TYR A 109 -17.89 1.29 11.09
CA TYR A 109 -17.98 2.71 11.43
C TYR A 109 -19.38 3.27 11.22
N TYR A 110 -19.63 4.35 11.93
CA TYR A 110 -20.75 5.24 11.72
C TYR A 110 -20.27 6.54 11.10
N LYS A 111 -21.00 7.05 10.11
CA LYS A 111 -20.77 8.34 9.47
C LYS A 111 -22.02 9.20 9.56
N TYR A 112 -21.86 10.40 10.10
CA TYR A 112 -22.84 11.47 10.02
C TYR A 112 -22.38 12.53 9.04
N THR A 113 -23.24 12.98 8.12
CA THR A 113 -22.95 14.01 7.11
C THR A 113 -23.96 15.15 7.23
N LEU A 114 -23.47 16.35 7.48
CA LEU A 114 -24.25 17.59 7.51
C LEU A 114 -23.98 18.40 6.24
N ASN A 115 -25.03 18.68 5.47
CA ASN A 115 -24.98 19.59 4.34
C ASN A 115 -25.30 21.01 4.85
N THR A 116 -24.30 21.88 4.96
CA THR A 116 -24.44 23.23 5.57
C THR A 116 -24.72 24.35 4.55
N GLY A 117 -24.87 24.03 3.26
CA GLY A 117 -25.17 25.00 2.21
C GLY A 117 -24.93 24.46 0.79
N LYS A 118 -25.07 25.32 -0.25
CA LYS A 118 -25.15 24.91 -1.67
C LYS A 118 -24.00 24.03 -2.18
N LYS A 119 -22.82 24.00 -1.54
CA LYS A 119 -21.67 23.12 -1.90
C LYS A 119 -20.76 22.78 -0.71
N THR A 120 -21.26 22.84 0.52
CA THR A 120 -20.44 22.58 1.73
C THR A 120 -20.95 21.33 2.44
N LYS A 121 -20.05 20.39 2.73
CA LYS A 121 -20.34 19.16 3.47
C LYS A 121 -19.39 19.03 4.65
N LEU A 122 -19.93 18.66 5.80
CA LEU A 122 -19.17 18.27 6.98
C LEU A 122 -19.56 16.84 7.33
N ALA A 123 -18.60 15.95 7.47
CA ALA A 123 -18.83 14.58 7.91
C ALA A 123 -18.00 14.24 9.14
N VAL A 124 -18.60 13.50 10.07
CA VAL A 124 -17.92 12.90 11.21
C VAL A 124 -18.01 11.39 11.04
N ILE A 125 -16.86 10.71 11.07
CA ILE A 125 -16.74 9.26 10.89
C ILE A 125 -16.05 8.69 12.13
N ALA A 126 -16.74 7.80 12.84
CA ALA A 126 -16.26 7.20 14.08
C ALA A 126 -16.34 5.67 13.99
N GLY A 127 -15.24 5.01 14.33
CA GLY A 127 -15.12 3.55 14.34
C GLY A 127 -13.93 3.05 13.53
N ARG A 128 -13.89 1.74 13.31
CA ARG A 128 -12.85 1.07 12.54
C ARG A 128 -13.06 1.34 11.06
N GLN A 129 -12.08 1.96 10.43
CA GLN A 129 -12.17 2.44 9.06
C GLN A 129 -10.80 2.40 8.39
N GLU A 130 -10.80 2.54 7.07
CA GLU A 130 -9.58 2.71 6.31
C GLU A 130 -9.16 4.17 6.24
N LEU A 131 -7.85 4.40 6.32
CA LEU A 131 -7.24 5.70 6.06
C LEU A 131 -6.34 5.55 4.82
N GLN A 132 -6.50 6.46 3.86
CA GLN A 132 -5.78 6.45 2.60
C GLN A 132 -5.54 7.89 2.16
N TYR A 133 -4.27 8.27 2.04
CA TYR A 133 -3.89 9.65 1.73
C TYR A 133 -2.71 9.69 0.75
N GLY A 134 -2.59 10.81 0.03
CA GLY A 134 -1.49 11.09 -0.90
C GLY A 134 -1.31 10.02 -1.97
N SER A 135 -0.05 9.79 -2.34
CA SER A 135 0.35 8.71 -3.24
C SER A 135 0.29 7.31 -2.60
N GLN A 136 -0.24 7.22 -1.37
CA GLN A 136 -0.24 6.01 -0.52
C GLN A 136 1.16 5.53 -0.10
N ARG A 137 2.16 6.41 -0.20
CA ARG A 137 3.52 6.14 0.29
C ARG A 137 3.67 6.32 1.80
N ILE A 138 2.73 7.00 2.44
CA ILE A 138 2.80 7.32 3.88
C ILE A 138 1.65 6.68 4.64
N ILE A 139 0.41 6.83 4.15
CA ILE A 139 -0.78 6.18 4.73
C ILE A 139 -1.58 5.54 3.60
N SER A 140 -1.65 4.21 3.62
CA SER A 140 -2.36 3.39 2.65
C SER A 140 -3.37 2.47 3.34
N VAL A 141 -4.15 1.75 2.54
CA VAL A 141 -4.89 0.55 2.97
C VAL A 141 -4.06 -0.73 2.83
N ARG A 142 -2.81 -0.63 2.33
CA ARG A 142 -1.90 -1.75 2.04
C ARG A 142 -2.43 -2.66 0.93
N GLU A 143 -2.78 -2.08 -0.22
CA GLU A 143 -3.04 -2.87 -1.43
C GLU A 143 -1.73 -3.46 -1.98
N GLY A 144 -1.59 -4.78 -1.89
CA GLY A 144 -0.43 -5.51 -2.40
C GLY A 144 -0.29 -6.83 -1.64
N PRO A 145 0.17 -6.76 -0.37
CA PRO A 145 0.05 -7.86 0.58
C PRO A 145 -1.37 -8.41 0.73
N ASN A 146 -1.51 -9.57 1.38
CA ASN A 146 -2.82 -10.24 1.48
C ASN A 146 -3.80 -9.46 2.35
N ASN A 147 -3.38 -9.06 3.54
CA ASN A 147 -4.26 -8.35 4.47
C ASN A 147 -4.15 -6.83 4.31
N ARG A 148 -5.30 -6.18 4.12
CA ARG A 148 -5.43 -4.73 4.19
C ARG A 148 -5.31 -4.28 5.64
N GLN A 149 -4.94 -3.01 5.85
CA GLN A 149 -4.84 -2.40 7.16
C GLN A 149 -6.01 -1.45 7.45
N SER A 150 -6.47 -1.47 8.69
CA SER A 150 -7.52 -0.59 9.21
C SER A 150 -7.06 0.18 10.44
N PHE A 151 -7.85 1.18 10.79
CA PHE A 151 -7.60 2.10 11.88
C PHE A 151 -8.88 2.31 12.68
N ASP A 152 -8.80 2.20 14.00
CA ASP A 152 -9.87 2.72 14.85
C ASP A 152 -9.68 4.23 14.94
N ALA A 153 -10.62 5.00 14.40
CA ALA A 153 -10.43 6.44 14.22
C ALA A 153 -11.69 7.26 14.50
N LEU A 154 -11.45 8.48 14.95
CA LEU A 154 -12.39 9.58 14.86
C LEU A 154 -11.86 10.55 13.80
N LYS A 155 -12.66 10.78 12.75
CA LYS A 155 -12.30 11.64 11.63
C LYS A 155 -13.39 12.66 11.35
N VAL A 156 -12.98 13.90 11.13
CA VAL A 156 -13.83 14.98 10.62
C VAL A 156 -13.37 15.30 9.21
N LYS A 157 -14.32 15.29 8.26
CA LYS A 157 -14.09 15.63 6.86
C LYS A 157 -14.91 16.86 6.49
N PHE A 158 -14.24 17.88 5.98
CA PHE A 158 -14.85 19.07 5.43
C PHE A 158 -14.61 19.13 3.92
N GLU A 159 -15.66 19.36 3.15
CA GLU A 159 -15.59 19.51 1.69
C GLU A 159 -16.30 20.80 1.27
N GLN A 160 -15.60 21.63 0.50
CA GLN A 160 -16.17 22.85 -0.09
C GLN A 160 -15.57 23.11 -1.48
N LYS A 161 -16.39 22.96 -2.52
CA LYS A 161 -15.98 23.09 -3.94
C LYS A 161 -14.75 22.22 -4.23
N ASP A 162 -13.57 22.85 -4.37
CA ASP A 162 -12.30 22.23 -4.73
C ASP A 162 -11.39 21.96 -3.51
N LEU A 163 -11.86 22.26 -2.29
CA LEU A 163 -11.11 22.04 -1.06
C LEU A 163 -11.71 20.85 -0.30
N THR A 164 -10.85 19.91 0.09
CA THR A 164 -11.15 18.85 1.06
C THR A 164 -10.18 18.96 2.22
N LEU A 165 -10.67 18.82 3.45
CA LEU A 165 -9.88 18.82 4.68
C LEU A 165 -10.32 17.64 5.55
N ASP A 166 -9.40 16.72 5.84
CA ASP A 166 -9.60 15.64 6.80
C ASP A 166 -8.76 15.95 8.06
N ALA A 167 -9.37 15.89 9.24
CA ALA A 167 -8.69 15.94 10.52
C ALA A 167 -9.04 14.68 11.32
N PHE A 168 -8.05 14.01 11.89
CA PHE A 168 -8.28 12.71 12.54
C PHE A 168 -7.34 12.43 13.70
N ILE A 169 -7.82 11.56 14.60
CA ILE A 169 -7.01 10.80 15.55
C ILE A 169 -7.38 9.33 15.39
N SER A 170 -6.39 8.46 15.48
CA SER A 170 -6.54 7.05 15.15
C SER A 170 -5.52 6.17 15.86
N THR A 171 -5.82 4.88 15.92
CA THR A 171 -4.88 3.82 16.28
C THR A 171 -4.85 2.76 15.21
N TYR A 172 -3.66 2.27 14.87
CA TYR A 172 -3.51 1.15 13.93
C TYR A 172 -4.07 -0.14 14.54
N VAL A 173 -4.94 -0.81 13.79
CA VAL A 173 -5.47 -2.13 14.14
C VAL A 173 -4.40 -3.15 13.79
N GLN A 174 -3.72 -3.67 14.82
CA GLN A 174 -2.65 -4.64 14.63
C GLN A 174 -3.24 -6.02 14.37
N ALA A 175 -3.22 -6.43 13.10
CA ALA A 175 -3.62 -7.76 12.66
C ALA A 175 -2.88 -8.87 13.43
N LYS A 176 -3.61 -9.93 13.75
CA LYS A 176 -3.08 -11.18 14.29
C LYS A 176 -3.60 -12.36 13.49
N THR A 177 -2.82 -13.43 13.42
CA THR A 177 -3.31 -14.69 12.89
C THR A 177 -4.43 -15.21 13.81
N GLY A 178 -5.55 -15.65 13.24
CA GLY A 178 -6.69 -16.21 13.97
C GLY A 178 -8.03 -15.62 13.56
N PHE A 179 -9.01 -15.73 14.47
CA PHE A 179 -10.38 -15.28 14.27
C PHE A 179 -10.71 -14.19 15.29
N PHE A 180 -11.16 -13.02 14.81
CA PHE A 180 -11.72 -11.93 15.64
C PHE A 180 -10.86 -11.55 16.86
N ASN A 181 -9.54 -11.53 16.71
CA ASN A 181 -8.59 -11.27 17.79
C ASN A 181 -7.82 -9.95 17.61
N ASP A 182 -8.19 -9.13 16.63
CA ASP A 182 -7.62 -7.81 16.40
C ASP A 182 -8.20 -6.79 17.39
N LYS A 183 -7.36 -6.39 18.36
CA LYS A 183 -7.76 -5.50 19.45
C LYS A 183 -8.15 -4.12 18.94
N PHE A 184 -9.29 -3.63 19.42
CA PHE A 184 -9.69 -2.23 19.27
C PHE A 184 -8.80 -1.30 20.09
N LEU A 185 -8.62 -0.07 19.60
CA LEU A 185 -7.97 1.06 20.29
C LEU A 185 -6.57 0.70 20.81
N ASN A 186 -5.72 0.18 19.92
CA ASN A 186 -4.34 -0.17 20.27
C ASN A 186 -3.51 1.08 20.56
N GLN A 187 -3.28 1.36 21.84
CA GLN A 187 -2.55 2.55 22.30
C GLN A 187 -1.04 2.53 21.99
N ASN A 188 -0.50 1.43 21.46
CA ASN A 188 0.91 1.35 21.09
C ASN A 188 1.27 2.17 19.86
N ASN A 189 0.29 2.52 19.04
CA ASN A 189 0.49 3.22 17.78
C ASN A 189 -0.62 4.26 17.57
N ILE A 190 -0.40 5.46 18.06
CA ILE A 190 -1.36 6.57 17.96
C ILE A 190 -0.93 7.46 16.80
N LEU A 191 -1.83 7.68 15.85
CA LEU A 191 -1.64 8.53 14.68
C LEU A 191 -2.70 9.63 14.70
N TRP A 192 -2.27 10.88 14.54
CA TRP A 192 -3.15 12.03 14.37
C TRP A 192 -2.67 12.88 13.20
N GLY A 193 -3.57 13.66 12.61
CA GLY A 193 -3.18 14.49 11.49
C GLY A 193 -4.27 15.38 10.96
N ILE A 194 -3.83 16.28 10.09
CA ILE A 194 -4.67 17.14 9.26
C ILE A 194 -4.15 17.03 7.83
N TYR A 195 -5.05 16.78 6.89
CA TYR A 195 -4.75 16.58 5.48
C TYR A 195 -5.65 17.45 4.62
N ALA A 196 -5.07 18.37 3.86
CA ALA A 196 -5.79 19.28 2.97
C ALA A 196 -5.47 18.96 1.51
N VAL A 197 -6.52 18.86 0.68
CA VAL A 197 -6.42 18.74 -0.77
C VAL A 197 -7.11 19.93 -1.40
N LYS A 198 -6.38 20.67 -2.23
CA LYS A 198 -6.91 21.75 -3.05
C LYS A 198 -6.75 21.38 -4.53
N LYS A 199 -7.88 21.25 -5.23
CA LYS A 199 -7.94 21.07 -6.68
C LYS A 199 -8.02 22.42 -7.40
N ASN A 200 -7.80 22.38 -8.72
CA ASN A 200 -7.85 23.53 -9.62
C ASN A 200 -6.91 24.68 -9.22
N VAL A 201 -5.71 24.36 -8.73
CA VAL A 201 -4.67 25.35 -8.45
C VAL A 201 -3.98 25.74 -9.77
N PRO A 202 -3.87 27.04 -10.09
CA PRO A 202 -3.18 27.48 -11.30
C PRO A 202 -1.76 26.89 -11.42
N LEU A 203 -1.38 26.48 -12.63
CA LEU A 203 -0.09 25.87 -13.00
C LEU A 203 0.19 24.45 -12.48
N ILE A 204 -0.31 24.06 -11.30
CA ILE A 204 0.02 22.77 -10.65
C ILE A 204 -1.17 21.80 -10.52
N GLN A 205 -2.38 22.25 -10.84
CA GLN A 205 -3.66 21.51 -10.81
C GLN A 205 -4.11 21.08 -9.42
N ASN A 206 -3.41 20.15 -8.78
CA ASN A 206 -3.77 19.66 -7.46
C ASN A 206 -2.61 19.82 -6.49
N LEU A 207 -2.97 20.17 -5.26
CA LEU A 207 -2.05 20.40 -4.16
C LEU A 207 -2.56 19.71 -2.90
N ASP A 208 -1.72 18.85 -2.33
CA ASP A 208 -1.94 18.30 -1.00
C ASP A 208 -0.94 18.95 -0.02
N ILE A 209 -1.42 19.41 1.14
CA ILE A 209 -0.59 19.88 2.27
C ILE A 209 -1.07 19.15 3.50
N TYR A 210 -0.15 18.59 4.28
CA TYR A 210 -0.55 17.79 5.42
C TYR A 210 0.46 17.76 6.56
N TYR A 211 -0.08 17.62 7.77
CA TYR A 211 0.67 17.38 9.00
C TYR A 211 0.23 16.05 9.58
N LEU A 212 1.20 15.22 9.96
CA LEU A 212 0.98 13.93 10.62
C LEU A 212 1.83 13.86 11.89
N GLY A 213 1.24 13.41 12.99
CA GLY A 213 1.98 13.03 14.19
C GLY A 213 1.74 11.56 14.50
N ILE A 214 2.81 10.85 14.86
CA ILE A 214 2.76 9.45 15.25
C ILE A 214 3.52 9.23 16.54
N LYS A 215 2.91 8.49 17.46
CA LYS A 215 3.56 7.94 18.66
C LYS A 215 3.60 6.43 18.53
N ARG A 216 4.79 5.84 18.64
CA ARG A 216 5.00 4.40 18.72
C ARG A 216 5.64 4.04 20.05
N ASN A 217 5.06 3.09 20.77
CA ASN A 217 5.69 2.53 21.97
C ASN A 217 6.75 1.46 21.62
N LYS A 218 6.79 1.01 20.37
CA LYS A 218 7.78 0.05 19.88
C LYS A 218 8.06 0.29 18.41
N GLU A 219 9.28 0.70 18.10
CA GLU A 219 9.77 0.88 16.74
C GLU A 219 11.20 0.37 16.62
N VAL A 220 11.47 -0.46 15.61
CA VAL A 220 12.82 -0.95 15.32
C VAL A 220 13.51 -0.03 14.32
N ILE A 221 14.67 0.51 14.70
CA ILE A 221 15.52 1.39 13.90
C ILE A 221 16.96 0.95 14.15
N ASN A 222 17.74 0.63 13.10
CA ASN A 222 19.13 0.17 13.23
C ASN A 222 19.31 -0.95 14.28
N LEU A 223 18.45 -1.97 14.25
CA LEU A 223 18.40 -3.10 15.20
C LEU A 223 18.11 -2.73 16.67
N HIS A 224 17.87 -1.46 16.97
CA HIS A 224 17.49 -0.98 18.30
C HIS A 224 15.98 -0.74 18.35
N THR A 225 15.39 -0.95 19.52
CA THR A 225 13.97 -0.69 19.76
C THR A 225 13.81 0.61 20.52
N TYR A 226 13.02 1.53 19.97
CA TYR A 226 12.71 2.83 20.56
C TYR A 226 11.21 2.97 20.83
N GLU A 227 10.86 3.80 21.82
CA GLU A 227 9.59 4.52 21.77
C GLU A 227 9.83 5.84 21.05
N THR A 228 8.99 6.19 20.08
CA THR A 228 9.21 7.39 19.25
C THR A 228 7.95 8.26 19.22
N LYS A 229 8.17 9.57 19.23
CA LYS A 229 7.15 10.56 18.89
C LYS A 229 7.66 11.40 17.74
N LYS A 230 7.02 11.25 16.59
CA LYS A 230 7.41 11.88 15.33
C LYS A 230 6.30 12.78 14.84
N HIS A 231 6.70 13.82 14.14
CA HIS A 231 5.88 14.79 13.46
C HIS A 231 6.38 14.88 12.03
N SER A 232 5.47 15.03 11.10
CA SER A 232 5.78 15.10 9.68
C SER A 232 4.98 16.23 9.03
N LEU A 233 5.61 16.94 8.10
CA LEU A 233 5.00 17.94 7.26
C LEU A 233 5.29 17.56 5.82
N GLY A 234 4.23 17.39 5.02
CA GLY A 234 4.33 16.95 3.64
C GLY A 234 3.58 17.85 2.68
N LEU A 235 4.07 17.82 1.43
CA LEU A 235 3.56 18.54 0.29
C LEU A 235 3.49 17.57 -0.90
N ARG A 236 2.39 17.61 -1.66
CA ARG A 236 2.27 16.86 -2.91
C ARG A 236 1.61 17.70 -4.01
N VAL A 237 2.12 17.60 -5.23
CA VAL A 237 1.51 18.17 -6.43
C VAL A 237 1.36 17.08 -7.48
N TRP A 238 0.19 17.01 -8.13
CA TRP A 238 -0.12 15.88 -9.00
C TRP A 238 -1.11 16.21 -10.12
N GLU A 239 -1.40 15.21 -10.96
CA GLU A 239 -2.28 15.20 -12.14
C GLU A 239 -1.53 15.51 -13.44
N GLY A 240 -1.11 16.76 -13.67
CA GLY A 240 -0.58 17.16 -14.98
C GLY A 240 -1.66 17.14 -16.07
N ASN A 241 -1.30 17.30 -17.33
CA ASN A 241 -2.26 17.41 -18.44
C ASN A 241 -2.52 16.05 -19.11
N SER A 242 -3.26 16.04 -20.22
CA SER A 242 -3.69 14.81 -20.89
C SER A 242 -2.55 13.88 -21.30
N ASN A 243 -1.39 14.44 -21.65
CA ASN A 243 -0.27 13.67 -22.17
C ASN A 243 0.88 13.63 -21.16
N PHE A 244 1.13 14.73 -20.46
CA PHE A 244 2.19 14.84 -19.47
C PHE A 244 1.60 14.84 -18.06
N THR A 245 1.81 13.76 -17.33
CA THR A 245 1.35 13.63 -15.94
C THR A 245 2.52 13.63 -14.98
N TYR A 246 2.28 14.13 -13.77
CA TYR A 246 3.25 14.09 -12.68
C TYR A 246 2.57 13.79 -11.35
N ASP A 247 3.34 13.25 -10.41
CA ASP A 247 3.04 13.10 -9.00
C ASP A 247 4.36 13.31 -8.24
N LEU A 248 4.47 14.45 -7.59
CA LEU A 248 5.66 14.86 -6.83
C LEU A 248 5.25 15.01 -5.38
N GLU A 249 5.87 14.26 -4.47
CA GLU A 249 5.56 14.29 -3.04
C GLU A 249 6.85 14.36 -2.22
N ALA A 250 6.93 15.28 -1.28
CA ALA A 250 8.05 15.42 -0.36
C ALA A 250 7.56 15.65 1.06
N LEU A 251 8.32 15.14 2.03
CA LEU A 251 7.97 15.20 3.43
C LEU A 251 9.22 15.30 4.31
N LEU A 252 9.13 16.14 5.34
CA LEU A 252 10.10 16.27 6.41
C LEU A 252 9.52 15.67 7.68
N GLN A 253 10.33 14.92 8.42
CA GLN A 253 9.95 14.27 9.66
C GLN A 253 10.93 14.64 10.78
N TRP A 254 10.39 15.00 11.95
CA TRP A 254 11.15 15.39 13.13
C TRP A 254 10.52 14.86 14.41
N GLY A 255 11.27 14.80 15.50
CA GLY A 255 10.75 14.26 16.75
C GLY A 255 11.85 13.83 17.71
N LYS A 256 11.49 12.94 18.63
CA LYS A 256 12.42 12.34 19.60
C LYS A 256 12.07 10.89 19.91
N SER A 257 13.07 10.13 20.34
CA SER A 257 12.90 8.85 21.02
C SER A 257 12.77 9.01 22.55
N ASN A 258 12.47 7.91 23.26
CA ASN A 258 12.53 7.84 24.73
C ASN A 258 13.95 7.99 25.30
N THR A 259 14.99 7.81 24.48
CA THR A 259 16.40 8.01 24.84
C THR A 259 16.88 9.45 24.56
N GLU A 260 15.95 10.36 24.21
CA GLU A 260 16.21 11.75 23.81
C GLU A 260 16.98 11.93 22.49
N ASP A 261 17.12 10.87 21.70
CA ASP A 261 17.71 10.94 20.36
C ASP A 261 16.78 11.75 19.45
N ARG A 262 17.35 12.71 18.72
CA ARG A 262 16.60 13.63 17.86
C ARG A 262 16.29 12.96 16.54
N ILE A 263 15.04 13.01 16.11
CA ILE A 263 14.66 12.49 14.80
C ILE A 263 14.72 13.63 13.79
N LYS A 264 15.43 13.42 12.68
CA LYS A 264 15.51 14.33 11.54
C LYS A 264 15.65 13.51 10.26
N SER A 265 14.52 13.24 9.61
CA SER A 265 14.47 12.41 8.43
C SER A 265 13.61 13.07 7.34
N SER A 266 13.74 12.59 6.12
CA SER A 266 12.97 13.10 4.99
C SER A 266 12.78 12.06 3.90
N THR A 267 11.76 12.29 3.09
CA THR A 267 11.50 11.52 1.88
C THR A 267 11.07 12.44 0.76
N ALA A 268 11.41 12.07 -0.47
CA ALA A 268 10.91 12.71 -1.68
C ALA A 268 10.65 11.65 -2.74
N SER A 269 9.59 11.84 -3.52
CA SER A 269 9.26 10.98 -4.64
C SER A 269 8.78 11.80 -5.83
N ALA A 270 9.14 11.32 -7.01
CA ALA A 270 8.69 11.88 -8.28
C ALA A 270 8.22 10.73 -9.16
N HIS A 271 7.07 10.90 -9.80
CA HIS A 271 6.58 10.03 -10.86
C HIS A 271 6.13 10.91 -12.00
N ILE A 272 6.86 10.89 -13.10
CA ILE A 272 6.62 11.75 -14.27
C ILE A 272 6.42 10.87 -15.48
N THR A 273 5.41 11.16 -16.29
CA THR A 273 5.00 10.30 -17.41
C THR A 273 4.61 11.13 -18.62
N TYR A 274 4.86 10.58 -19.79
CA TYR A 274 4.41 11.11 -21.07
C TYR A 274 3.69 10.02 -21.88
N LYS A 275 2.49 10.31 -22.33
CA LYS A 275 1.64 9.44 -23.14
C LYS A 275 1.78 9.80 -24.62
N PHE A 276 2.13 8.82 -25.44
CA PHE A 276 2.23 8.96 -26.89
C PHE A 276 0.93 8.44 -27.53
N ASP A 277 -0.05 9.32 -27.72
CA ASP A 277 -1.37 8.93 -28.22
C ASP A 277 -1.39 8.48 -29.69
N ASP A 278 -0.44 8.97 -30.49
CA ASP A 278 -0.36 8.70 -31.93
C ASP A 278 0.40 7.40 -32.27
N TRP A 279 0.97 6.73 -31.26
CA TRP A 279 1.78 5.53 -31.47
C TRP A 279 0.93 4.27 -31.26
N LYS A 280 1.29 3.18 -31.97
CA LYS A 280 0.67 1.87 -31.76
C LYS A 280 0.78 1.48 -30.28
N TRP A 281 -0.32 0.99 -29.70
CA TRP A 281 -0.47 0.62 -28.28
C TRP A 281 -0.46 1.77 -27.26
N LYS A 282 -0.40 3.03 -27.74
CA LYS A 282 -0.45 4.25 -26.92
C LYS A 282 0.49 4.18 -25.71
N PRO A 283 1.81 3.99 -25.93
CA PRO A 283 2.75 3.81 -24.84
C PRO A 283 2.76 5.02 -23.92
N ILE A 284 2.81 4.76 -22.62
CA ILE A 284 3.11 5.75 -21.60
C ILE A 284 4.53 5.46 -21.13
N LEU A 285 5.45 6.38 -21.35
CA LEU A 285 6.81 6.29 -20.84
C LEU A 285 6.93 7.16 -19.62
N GLY A 286 7.70 6.73 -18.62
CA GLY A 286 7.91 7.56 -17.45
C GLY A 286 9.09 7.15 -16.60
N ILE A 287 9.40 8.04 -15.67
CA ILE A 287 10.44 7.86 -14.67
C ILE A 287 9.77 7.97 -13.30
N LYS A 288 10.12 7.03 -12.42
CA LYS A 288 9.83 7.16 -10.98
C LYS A 288 11.16 7.28 -10.24
N ALA A 289 11.26 8.18 -9.29
CA ALA A 289 12.43 8.30 -8.44
C ALA A 289 11.99 8.47 -6.99
N GLN A 290 12.75 7.90 -6.07
CA GLN A 290 12.49 8.02 -4.64
C GLN A 290 13.79 8.24 -3.90
N TYR A 291 13.75 9.17 -2.95
CA TYR A 291 14.77 9.42 -1.95
C TYR A 291 14.13 9.17 -0.58
N ILE A 292 14.70 8.28 0.22
CA ILE A 292 14.25 7.97 1.57
C ILE A 292 15.48 7.99 2.47
N SER A 293 15.51 8.90 3.44
CA SER A 293 16.70 9.10 4.27
C SER A 293 17.02 7.88 5.12
N GLY A 294 18.32 7.63 5.28
CA GLY A 294 18.89 6.67 6.23
C GLY A 294 19.82 7.35 7.22
N ASP A 295 20.12 6.66 8.31
CA ASP A 295 20.99 7.10 9.38
C ASP A 295 22.40 7.40 8.89
N LYS A 296 22.91 8.60 9.19
CA LYS A 296 24.22 9.04 8.67
C LYS A 296 25.37 8.65 9.58
N ASP A 297 25.09 8.51 10.88
CA ASP A 297 26.04 8.14 11.91
C ASP A 297 25.32 7.44 13.05
N SER A 298 25.43 6.11 13.12
CA SER A 298 24.78 5.31 14.16
C SER A 298 25.30 5.57 15.59
N THR A 299 26.37 6.36 15.74
CA THR A 299 26.99 6.67 17.03
C THR A 299 26.61 8.05 17.58
N ASP A 300 25.93 8.88 16.78
CA ASP A 300 25.41 10.16 17.24
C ASP A 300 24.01 10.01 17.88
N LYS A 301 23.45 11.13 18.36
CA LYS A 301 22.09 11.16 18.95
C LYS A 301 21.05 11.68 17.95
N ILE A 302 21.23 11.41 16.66
CA ILE A 302 20.38 11.91 15.58
C ILE A 302 19.95 10.75 14.68
N ILE A 303 18.71 10.31 14.84
CA ILE A 303 18.11 9.31 13.96
C ILE A 303 17.71 9.97 12.63
N ASN A 304 18.38 9.60 11.54
CA ASN A 304 17.99 10.03 10.17
C ASN A 304 17.19 8.97 9.40
N THR A 305 17.05 7.75 9.91
CA THR A 305 16.21 6.72 9.29
C THR A 305 14.75 7.18 9.23
N PHE A 306 14.21 7.24 8.02
CA PHE A 306 12.82 7.64 7.79
C PHE A 306 11.81 6.58 8.25
N ASP A 307 10.71 6.99 8.88
CA ASP A 307 9.55 6.12 9.13
C ASP A 307 8.45 6.38 8.08
N PRO A 308 8.16 5.41 7.19
CA PRO A 308 7.12 5.50 6.19
C PRO A 308 5.69 5.38 6.77
N ILE A 309 5.55 5.30 8.10
CA ILE A 309 4.30 5.29 8.88
C ILE A 309 3.43 4.04 8.60
N TYR A 310 2.64 4.05 7.53
CA TYR A 310 1.75 2.95 7.14
C TYR A 310 1.71 2.79 5.61
N PRO A 311 2.84 2.40 5.00
CA PRO A 311 3.01 2.40 3.56
C PRO A 311 2.22 1.27 2.86
N LYS A 312 2.02 1.41 1.54
CA LYS A 312 1.28 0.42 0.71
C LYS A 312 1.90 -0.99 0.69
N GLY A 313 3.21 -1.10 0.90
CA GLY A 313 3.97 -2.35 0.82
C GLY A 313 4.37 -2.73 -0.62
N ALA A 314 3.45 -2.68 -1.59
CA ALA A 314 3.73 -2.92 -3.02
C ALA A 314 4.40 -1.72 -3.73
N TYR A 315 5.64 -1.38 -3.34
CA TYR A 315 6.41 -0.29 -3.96
C TYR A 315 7.06 -0.69 -5.29
N PHE A 316 7.39 -1.98 -5.43
CA PHE A 316 8.26 -2.51 -6.49
C PHE A 316 7.68 -3.77 -7.14
N GLY A 317 6.35 -3.83 -7.28
CA GLY A 317 5.63 -5.00 -7.80
C GLY A 317 4.74 -5.69 -6.76
N LEU A 318 4.24 -6.88 -7.12
CA LEU A 318 3.42 -7.71 -6.24
C LEU A 318 4.25 -8.44 -5.18
N SER A 319 5.55 -8.60 -5.42
CA SER A 319 6.51 -9.32 -4.56
C SER A 319 7.65 -8.42 -4.04
N PRO A 320 7.35 -7.30 -3.34
CA PRO A 320 8.38 -6.40 -2.84
C PRO A 320 9.14 -7.01 -1.66
N ILE A 321 10.45 -7.20 -1.80
CA ILE A 321 11.33 -7.63 -0.70
C ILE A 321 11.93 -6.43 0.03
N ILE A 322 12.32 -5.39 -0.72
CA ILE A 322 12.96 -4.18 -0.17
C ILE A 322 11.88 -3.19 0.29
N GLY A 323 11.97 -2.74 1.54
CA GLY A 323 11.10 -1.75 2.15
C GLY A 323 11.58 -0.29 2.01
N PRO A 324 10.68 0.68 2.21
CA PRO A 324 10.98 2.09 2.01
C PRO A 324 11.64 2.74 3.25
N LYS A 325 12.85 2.29 3.60
CA LYS A 325 13.73 2.88 4.63
C LYS A 325 15.19 2.83 4.17
N ASN A 326 15.96 3.90 4.38
CA ASN A 326 17.35 4.01 3.92
C ASN A 326 17.52 3.65 2.42
N LEU A 327 16.60 4.10 1.58
CA LEU A 327 16.49 3.62 0.20
C LEU A 327 16.48 4.79 -0.77
N THR A 328 17.16 4.62 -1.89
CA THR A 328 17.01 5.49 -3.05
C THR A 328 16.89 4.61 -4.29
N ASN A 329 15.97 4.96 -5.18
CA ASN A 329 15.74 4.19 -6.39
C ASN A 329 15.34 5.08 -7.57
N ILE A 330 15.60 4.56 -8.76
CA ILE A 330 15.09 5.08 -10.01
C ILE A 330 14.44 3.95 -10.81
N HIS A 331 13.26 4.21 -11.34
CA HIS A 331 12.53 3.34 -12.23
C HIS A 331 12.47 4.02 -13.59
N VAL A 332 12.83 3.28 -14.63
CA VAL A 332 12.37 3.58 -15.99
C VAL A 332 11.22 2.64 -16.27
N TYR A 333 10.05 3.18 -16.56
CA TYR A 333 8.87 2.35 -16.78
C TYR A 333 8.12 2.72 -18.06
N SER A 334 7.53 1.70 -18.67
CA SER A 334 6.65 1.83 -19.82
C SER A 334 5.35 1.10 -19.53
N LYS A 335 4.21 1.70 -19.91
CA LYS A 335 2.90 1.05 -19.90
C LYS A 335 2.37 1.01 -21.33
N LEU A 336 1.99 -0.19 -21.77
CA LEU A 336 1.51 -0.48 -23.11
C LEU A 336 0.08 -1.01 -23.04
N ASN A 337 -0.71 -0.77 -24.08
CA ASN A 337 -2.03 -1.39 -24.27
C ASN A 337 -2.06 -2.17 -25.59
N PRO A 338 -1.52 -3.40 -25.63
CA PRO A 338 -1.34 -4.16 -26.87
C PRO A 338 -2.65 -4.51 -27.58
N ILE A 339 -3.68 -4.81 -26.78
CA ILE A 339 -5.06 -5.09 -27.19
C ILE A 339 -6.01 -4.42 -26.21
N GLN A 340 -7.31 -4.40 -26.54
CA GLN A 340 -8.34 -3.91 -25.63
C GLN A 340 -8.29 -4.68 -24.30
N ASP A 341 -8.45 -3.95 -23.19
CA ASP A 341 -8.50 -4.47 -21.81
C ASP A 341 -7.21 -5.11 -21.28
N LEU A 342 -6.15 -5.23 -22.10
CA LEU A 342 -4.82 -5.68 -21.67
C LEU A 342 -3.87 -4.49 -21.49
N THR A 343 -3.43 -4.29 -20.26
CA THR A 343 -2.29 -3.44 -19.92
C THR A 343 -1.05 -4.31 -19.71
N VAL A 344 0.10 -3.90 -20.26
CA VAL A 344 1.39 -4.49 -19.94
C VAL A 344 2.32 -3.39 -19.44
N SER A 345 2.79 -3.53 -18.19
CA SER A 345 3.81 -2.66 -17.62
C SER A 345 5.19 -3.32 -17.72
N LEU A 346 6.19 -2.54 -18.10
CA LEU A 346 7.60 -2.91 -18.11
C LEU A 346 8.34 -1.94 -17.19
N GLU A 347 9.08 -2.44 -16.21
CA GLU A 347 9.88 -1.59 -15.31
C GLU A 347 11.32 -2.10 -15.23
N TYR A 348 12.28 -1.18 -15.33
CA TYR A 348 13.65 -1.39 -14.89
C TYR A 348 13.90 -0.51 -13.67
N ILE A 349 14.30 -1.11 -12.56
CA ILE A 349 14.50 -0.44 -11.29
C ILE A 349 15.95 -0.62 -10.86
N TYR A 350 16.59 0.46 -10.41
CA TYR A 350 17.90 0.40 -9.77
C TYR A 350 17.81 0.89 -8.34
N PHE A 351 18.39 0.13 -7.40
CA PHE A 351 18.27 0.35 -5.96
C PHE A 351 19.64 0.60 -5.33
N TRP A 352 19.71 1.63 -4.48
CA TRP A 352 20.87 1.87 -3.65
C TRP A 352 20.48 2.39 -2.28
N ARG A 353 21.32 2.12 -1.28
CA ARG A 353 21.16 2.63 0.08
C ARG A 353 21.40 4.13 0.12
N ASN A 354 20.61 4.85 0.91
CA ASN A 354 20.83 6.28 1.09
C ASN A 354 22.13 6.54 1.87
N SER A 355 22.32 5.77 2.93
CA SER A 355 23.49 5.75 3.81
C SER A 355 24.02 4.33 4.00
N THR A 356 25.34 4.23 4.14
CA THR A 356 26.02 2.97 4.47
C THR A 356 26.06 2.70 5.98
N GLN A 357 25.71 3.69 6.80
CA GLN A 357 25.66 3.61 8.28
C GLN A 357 24.28 3.18 8.80
N ASP A 358 23.41 2.70 7.91
CA ASP A 358 22.06 2.27 8.24
C ASP A 358 21.76 0.97 7.48
N ALA A 359 20.81 0.21 8.02
CA ALA A 359 20.40 -1.05 7.44
C ALA A 359 19.60 -0.88 6.15
N VAL A 360 19.51 -1.97 5.37
CA VAL A 360 18.42 -2.11 4.40
C VAL A 360 17.28 -2.78 5.14
N TYR A 361 16.04 -2.45 4.82
CA TYR A 361 14.88 -2.98 5.53
C TYR A 361 13.95 -3.73 4.59
N ASP A 362 13.22 -4.69 5.13
CA ASP A 362 12.11 -5.35 4.45
C ASP A 362 10.87 -4.44 4.45
N VAL A 363 9.81 -4.87 3.77
CA VAL A 363 8.53 -4.14 3.71
C VAL A 363 7.87 -3.99 5.09
N GLY A 364 8.12 -4.91 6.02
CA GLY A 364 7.68 -4.82 7.42
C GLY A 364 8.48 -3.82 8.25
N GLY A 365 9.61 -3.33 7.74
CA GLY A 365 10.52 -2.43 8.42
C GLY A 365 11.55 -3.13 9.32
N ASN A 366 11.78 -4.44 9.15
CA ASN A 366 12.85 -5.18 9.80
C ASN A 366 14.14 -5.08 8.97
N PRO A 367 15.32 -4.96 9.60
CA PRO A 367 16.60 -5.01 8.88
C PRO A 367 16.79 -6.32 8.08
N LEU A 368 17.19 -6.18 6.82
CA LEU A 368 17.62 -7.24 5.92
C LEU A 368 19.14 -7.39 6.01
N ILE A 369 19.62 -8.63 6.19
CA ILE A 369 21.05 -9.01 6.16
C ILE A 369 21.86 -8.30 7.28
N ASN A 370 23.09 -8.74 7.54
CA ASN A 370 24.06 -8.04 8.41
C ASN A 370 24.61 -6.76 7.74
N SER A 371 23.71 -5.83 7.41
CA SER A 371 23.97 -4.63 6.61
C SER A 371 24.92 -3.60 7.25
N LEU A 372 25.14 -3.68 8.57
CA LEU A 372 25.81 -2.63 9.36
C LEU A 372 27.34 -2.56 9.19
N ASN A 373 27.96 -3.52 8.50
CA ASN A 373 29.42 -3.53 8.29
C ASN A 373 29.84 -3.42 6.81
N GLN A 374 28.88 -3.18 5.92
CA GLN A 374 29.09 -3.15 4.48
C GLN A 374 29.28 -1.71 4.00
N LYS A 375 30.29 -1.49 3.15
CA LYS A 375 30.63 -0.15 2.64
C LYS A 375 29.92 0.20 1.33
N SER A 376 29.32 -0.78 0.66
CA SER A 376 28.73 -0.60 -0.66
C SER A 376 27.30 -0.06 -0.61
N LYS A 377 26.95 0.92 -1.44
CA LYS A 377 25.58 1.45 -1.53
C LYS A 377 24.69 0.66 -2.48
N ASN A 378 25.25 0.10 -3.55
CA ASN A 378 24.49 -0.48 -4.66
C ASN A 378 23.87 -1.82 -4.24
N ILE A 379 22.54 -1.90 -4.19
CA ILE A 379 21.82 -3.10 -3.77
C ILE A 379 21.64 -4.04 -4.95
N GLY A 380 21.14 -3.52 -6.08
CA GLY A 380 20.84 -4.32 -7.26
C GLY A 380 19.95 -3.61 -8.26
N SER A 381 19.60 -4.33 -9.32
CA SER A 381 18.60 -3.91 -10.29
C SER A 381 17.53 -4.95 -10.52
N GLN A 382 16.31 -4.52 -10.83
CA GLN A 382 15.18 -5.38 -11.12
C GLN A 382 14.63 -5.07 -12.49
N PHE A 383 14.45 -6.11 -13.30
CA PHE A 383 13.63 -6.05 -14.51
C PHE A 383 12.30 -6.72 -14.23
N GLN A 384 11.20 -6.04 -14.57
CA GLN A 384 9.85 -6.48 -14.23
C GLN A 384 8.87 -6.33 -15.39
N ILE A 385 8.01 -7.34 -15.55
CA ILE A 385 6.89 -7.35 -16.50
C ILE A 385 5.61 -7.66 -15.73
N SER A 386 4.61 -6.78 -15.86
CA SER A 386 3.32 -6.93 -15.17
C SER A 386 2.15 -6.82 -16.15
N PRO A 387 1.67 -7.93 -16.75
CA PRO A 387 0.44 -7.93 -17.52
C PRO A 387 -0.80 -7.89 -16.61
N GLN A 388 -1.79 -7.11 -16.98
CA GLN A 388 -3.09 -7.04 -16.32
C GLN A 388 -4.19 -7.05 -17.37
N TYR A 389 -5.11 -8.02 -17.28
CA TYR A 389 -6.20 -8.19 -18.22
C TYR A 389 -7.56 -8.08 -17.53
N HIS A 390 -8.36 -7.11 -17.95
CA HIS A 390 -9.69 -6.85 -17.41
C HIS A 390 -10.74 -7.66 -18.20
N LEU A 391 -11.07 -8.84 -17.70
CA LEU A 391 -12.14 -9.67 -18.25
C LEU A 391 -13.49 -9.16 -17.75
N LYS A 392 -14.20 -8.39 -18.58
CA LYS A 392 -15.43 -7.68 -18.17
C LYS A 392 -15.13 -6.69 -17.01
N GLU A 393 -16.16 -6.02 -16.50
CA GLU A 393 -16.00 -5.02 -15.43
C GLU A 393 -15.65 -5.61 -14.05
N LYS A 394 -15.80 -6.94 -13.87
CA LYS A 394 -15.75 -7.58 -12.55
C LYS A 394 -14.57 -8.53 -12.32
N LEU A 395 -13.88 -8.97 -13.37
CA LEU A 395 -12.81 -9.97 -13.25
C LEU A 395 -11.49 -9.43 -13.80
N VAL A 396 -10.43 -9.53 -13.01
CA VAL A 396 -9.09 -9.08 -13.38
C VAL A 396 -8.12 -10.24 -13.26
N LEU A 397 -7.37 -10.51 -14.33
CA LEU A 397 -6.21 -11.40 -14.31
C LEU A 397 -4.96 -10.54 -14.18
N MET A 398 -4.03 -10.95 -13.33
CA MET A 398 -2.81 -10.23 -13.03
C MET A 398 -1.62 -11.17 -13.14
N GLY A 399 -0.52 -10.70 -13.73
CA GLY A 399 0.77 -11.34 -13.66
C GLY A 399 1.82 -10.34 -13.19
N ASP A 400 2.84 -10.82 -12.50
CA ASP A 400 4.01 -10.04 -12.13
C ASP A 400 5.24 -10.95 -12.19
N PHE A 401 6.20 -10.63 -13.04
CA PHE A 401 7.42 -11.40 -13.21
C PHE A 401 8.60 -10.47 -13.03
N ALA A 402 9.49 -10.80 -12.09
CA ALA A 402 10.64 -9.96 -11.76
C ALA A 402 11.92 -10.79 -11.68
N TYR A 403 12.96 -10.30 -12.36
CA TYR A 403 14.33 -10.79 -12.20
C TYR A 403 15.15 -9.70 -11.51
N PHE A 404 15.70 -10.03 -10.35
CA PHE A 404 16.54 -9.14 -9.56
C PHE A 404 18.00 -9.59 -9.65
N LYS A 405 18.84 -8.71 -10.18
CA LYS A 405 20.28 -8.86 -10.27
C LYS A 405 20.96 -8.21 -9.06
N THR A 406 21.70 -8.98 -8.28
CA THR A 406 22.41 -8.47 -7.11
C THR A 406 23.62 -7.62 -7.49
N ASP A 407 23.90 -6.61 -6.68
CA ASP A 407 25.08 -5.75 -6.82
C ASP A 407 25.92 -5.77 -5.53
N GLN A 408 26.97 -4.94 -5.48
CA GLN A 408 28.05 -4.97 -4.49
C GLN A 408 27.58 -5.18 -3.04
N PHE A 409 26.54 -4.47 -2.58
CA PHE A 409 26.03 -4.61 -1.21
C PHE A 409 25.54 -6.03 -0.90
N LEU A 410 24.72 -6.61 -1.78
CA LEU A 410 24.20 -7.96 -1.58
C LEU A 410 25.30 -9.01 -1.80
N LYS A 411 26.20 -8.79 -2.76
CA LYS A 411 27.33 -9.69 -3.04
C LYS A 411 28.35 -9.77 -1.91
N GLU A 412 28.49 -8.74 -1.09
CA GLU A 412 29.28 -8.78 0.15
C GLU A 412 28.70 -9.74 1.21
N SER A 413 27.53 -10.32 0.98
CA SER A 413 26.91 -11.37 1.81
C SER A 413 26.59 -12.65 1.04
N ASP A 414 27.35 -12.93 -0.03
CA ASP A 414 27.19 -14.13 -0.87
C ASP A 414 25.78 -14.30 -1.47
N ALA A 415 25.02 -13.21 -1.57
CA ALA A 415 23.67 -13.21 -2.10
C ALA A 415 23.66 -13.46 -3.62
N VAL A 416 22.68 -14.22 -4.08
CA VAL A 416 22.52 -14.59 -5.49
C VAL A 416 21.34 -13.86 -6.14
N ASP A 417 21.31 -13.87 -7.47
CA ASP A 417 20.18 -13.31 -8.22
C ASP A 417 18.87 -14.05 -7.88
N LEU A 418 17.78 -13.28 -7.88
CA LEU A 418 16.45 -13.72 -7.48
C LEU A 418 15.52 -13.66 -8.69
N PHE A 419 14.67 -14.67 -8.85
CA PHE A 419 13.53 -14.62 -9.76
C PHE A 419 12.24 -14.78 -8.96
N SER A 420 11.22 -13.99 -9.31
CA SER A 420 9.88 -14.13 -8.75
C SER A 420 8.82 -14.08 -9.84
N ALA A 421 7.77 -14.86 -9.64
CA ALA A 421 6.58 -14.86 -10.48
C ALA A 421 5.34 -14.89 -9.58
N ALA A 422 4.39 -14.00 -9.86
CA ALA A 422 3.08 -13.98 -9.24
C ALA A 422 1.99 -14.03 -10.31
N LEU A 423 0.97 -14.84 -10.08
CA LEU A 423 -0.23 -14.93 -10.91
C LEU A 423 -1.45 -14.70 -10.04
N GLY A 424 -2.29 -13.76 -10.43
CA GLY A 424 -3.45 -13.33 -9.66
C GLY A 424 -4.74 -13.38 -10.47
N ILE A 425 -5.83 -13.67 -9.77
CA ILE A 425 -7.20 -13.47 -10.23
C ILE A 425 -7.96 -12.71 -9.15
N GLN A 426 -8.70 -11.68 -9.56
CA GLN A 426 -9.50 -10.87 -8.66
C GLN A 426 -10.91 -10.71 -9.22
N TYR A 427 -11.92 -10.97 -8.41
CA TYR A 427 -13.33 -10.82 -8.73
C TYR A 427 -14.01 -9.89 -7.73
N SER A 428 -14.61 -8.80 -8.23
CA SER A 428 -15.37 -7.85 -7.41
C SER A 428 -16.85 -7.89 -7.79
N PHE A 429 -17.75 -7.89 -6.79
CA PHE A 429 -19.19 -8.09 -7.01
C PHE A 429 -20.08 -7.03 -6.39
#